data_AF-A0A5C8M5Y3-F1
#
_entry.id   AF-A0A5C8M5Y3-F1
#
_cell.length_a   1.000
_cell.length_b   1.000
_cell.length_c   1.000
_cell.angle_alpha   90.00
_cell.angle_beta   90.00
_cell.angle_gamma   90.00
#
_symmetry.space_group_name_H-M   'P 1'
#
loop_
_entity.id
_entity.type
_entity.pdbx_description
1 polymer ?
#
loop_
_entity_poly.entity_id
_entity_poly.type
_entity_poly.pdbx_seq_one_letter_code
_entity_poly.pdbx_strand_id
1 'polypeptide(L)' 'MALTIIGVFVLTIGIAALEVPYLRRKQMTKEMWIFFVILGAGCLLCILLGMRVPIPNPMDVITMIYKPISDFVFTILQ' A
#
# COMPACT_ATOMS: atom_id res chain seq x y z
N MET A 1 -6.79 9.10 -15.91
CA MET A 1 -7.49 8.06 -15.12
C MET A 1 -7.46 6.70 -15.80
N ALA A 2 -7.98 6.54 -17.02
CA ALA A 2 -7.92 5.26 -17.73
C ALA A 2 -6.48 4.81 -18.02
N LEU A 3 -5.62 5.71 -18.52
CA LEU A 3 -4.22 5.40 -18.84
C LEU A 3 -3.40 4.93 -17.62
N THR A 4 -3.64 5.56 -16.46
CA THR A 4 -2.97 5.22 -15.20
C THR A 4 -3.40 3.85 -14.69
N ILE A 5 -4.70 3.53 -14.77
CA ILE A 5 -5.22 2.22 -14.35
C ILE A 5 -4.69 1.11 -15.27
N ILE A 6 -4.71 1.34 -16.58
CA ILE A 6 -4.17 0.39 -17.57
C ILE A 6 -2.68 0.14 -17.32
N GLY A 7 -1.89 1.20 -17.09
CA GLY A 7 -0.46 1.07 -16.78
C GLY A 7 -0.20 0.25 -15.50
N VAL A 8 -0.97 0.49 -14.44
CA VAL A 8 -0.87 -0.26 -13.18
C VAL A 8 -1.22 -1.73 -13.38
N PHE A 9 -2.26 -2.04 -14.15
CA PHE A 9 -2.62 -3.43 -14.47
C PHE A 9 -1.54 -4.13 -15.27
N VAL A 10 -0.99 -3.48 -16.30
CA VAL A 10 0.10 -4.06 -17.12
C VAL A 10 1.33 -4.37 -16.27
N LEU A 11 1.73 -3.44 -15.38
CA LEU A 11 2.85 -3.66 -14.48
C LEU A 11 2.56 -4.79 -13.48
N THR A 12 1.38 -4.80 -12.90
CA THR A 12 0.98 -5.82 -11.91
C THR A 12 0.95 -7.23 -12.53
N ILE A 13 0.41 -7.36 -13.74
CA ILE A 13 0.41 -8.61 -14.50
C ILE A 13 1.83 -9.02 -14.88
N GLY A 14 2.68 -8.07 -15.29
CA GLY A 14 4.08 -8.33 -15.62
C GLY A 14 4.88 -8.88 -14.42
N ILE A 15 4.72 -8.26 -13.25
CA ILE A 15 5.36 -8.71 -12.01
C ILE A 15 4.84 -10.10 -11.63
N ALA A 16 3.52 -10.30 -11.63
CA ALA A 16 2.92 -11.60 -11.35
C ALA A 16 3.41 -12.70 -12.32
N ALA A 17 3.53 -12.39 -13.61
CA ALA A 17 3.99 -13.34 -14.62
C ALA A 17 5.44 -13.79 -14.41
N LEU A 18 6.29 -12.97 -13.77
CA LEU A 18 7.67 -13.32 -13.43
C LEU A 18 7.76 -14.06 -12.09
N GLU A 19 7.11 -13.54 -11.05
CA GLU A 19 7.24 -14.08 -9.68
C GLU A 19 6.38 -15.33 -9.43
N VAL A 20 5.14 -15.40 -9.96
CA VAL A 20 4.26 -16.56 -9.77
C VAL A 20 4.87 -17.88 -10.25
N PRO A 21 5.45 -18.01 -11.46
CA PRO A 21 6.07 -19.27 -11.86
C PRO A 21 7.31 -19.60 -11.03
N TYR A 22 8.07 -18.59 -10.60
CA TYR A 22 9.22 -18.80 -9.72
C TYR A 22 8.80 -19.34 -8.33
N LEU A 23 7.79 -18.73 -7.72
CA LEU A 23 7.20 -19.13 -6.44
C LEU A 23 6.56 -20.53 -6.50
N ARG A 24 5.84 -20.83 -7.60
CA ARG A 24 5.26 -22.16 -7.83
C ARG A 24 6.32 -23.24 -8.03
N ARG A 25 7.41 -22.95 -8.75
CA ARG A 25 8.52 -23.89 -8.96
C ARG A 25 9.22 -24.26 -7.64
N LYS A 26 9.34 -23.31 -6.72
CA LYS A 26 9.97 -23.55 -5.41
C LYS A 26 9.00 -24.09 -4.34
N GLN A 27 7.73 -24.32 -4.67
CA GLN A 27 6.67 -24.76 -3.73
C GLN A 27 6.54 -23.87 -2.47
N MET A 28 6.86 -22.57 -2.60
CA MET A 28 6.89 -21.64 -1.46
C MET A 28 5.51 -21.03 -1.24
N THR A 29 4.59 -21.82 -0.71
CA THR A 29 3.18 -21.44 -0.53
C THR A 29 2.99 -20.23 0.40
N LYS A 30 3.81 -20.12 1.45
CA LYS A 30 3.81 -18.97 2.38
C LYS A 30 4.25 -17.68 1.70
N GLU A 31 5.33 -17.74 0.92
CA GLU A 31 5.84 -16.57 0.19
C GLU A 31 4.88 -16.15 -0.92
N MET A 32 4.22 -17.11 -1.56
CA MET A 32 3.22 -16.84 -2.58
C MET A 32 2.04 -16.05 -1.99
N TRP A 33 1.64 -16.36 -0.75
CA TRP A 33 0.60 -15.61 -0.06
C TRP A 33 1.03 -14.18 0.27
N ILE A 34 2.23 -13.99 0.82
CA ILE A 34 2.81 -12.67 1.11
C ILE A 34 2.94 -11.84 -0.18
N PHE A 35 3.41 -12.47 -1.26
CA PHE A 35 3.52 -11.85 -2.58
C PHE A 35 2.18 -11.30 -3.06
N PHE A 36 1.11 -12.11 -3.05
CA PHE A 36 -0.21 -11.65 -3.47
C PHE A 36 -0.78 -10.55 -2.57
N VAL A 37 -0.53 -10.61 -1.25
CA VAL A 37 -0.97 -9.57 -0.33
C VAL A 37 -0.28 -8.24 -0.62
N ILE A 38 1.05 -8.24 -0.79
CA ILE A 38 1.83 -7.03 -1.09
C ILE A 38 1.48 -6.48 -2.48
N LEU A 39 1.42 -7.35 -3.49
CA LEU A 39 1.09 -6.98 -4.86
C LEU A 39 -0.34 -6.41 -4.95
N GLY A 40 -1.30 -7.06 -4.28
CA GLY A 40 -2.67 -6.60 -4.17
C GLY A 40 -2.76 -5.23 -3.49
N ALA A 41 -2.09 -5.06 -2.35
CA ALA A 41 -2.04 -3.79 -1.63
C ALA A 41 -1.45 -2.66 -2.48
N GLY A 42 -0.34 -2.91 -3.18
CA GLY A 42 0.29 -1.94 -4.08
C GLY A 42 -0.62 -1.56 -5.26
N CYS A 43 -1.27 -2.54 -5.88
CA CYS A 43 -2.23 -2.30 -6.96
C CYS A 43 -3.42 -1.46 -6.48
N LEU A 44 -3.98 -1.79 -5.32
CA LEU A 44 -5.12 -1.09 -4.73
C LEU A 44 -4.74 0.36 -4.36
N LEU A 45 -3.56 0.58 -3.78
CA LEU A 45 -2.99 1.91 -3.52
C LEU A 45 -2.82 2.74 -4.80
N CYS A 46 -2.27 2.15 -5.86
CA CYS A 46 -2.10 2.80 -7.15
C CYS A 46 -3.44 3.19 -7.79
N ILE A 47 -4.46 2.34 -7.66
CA ILE A 47 -5.82 2.65 -8.13
C ILE A 47 -6.43 3.79 -7.31
N LEU A 48 -6.34 3.75 -5.98
CA LEU A 48 -6.82 4.81 -5.07
C LEU A 48 -6.16 6.16 -5.39
N LEU A 49 -4.84 6.18 -5.60
CA LEU A 49 -4.08 7.36 -6.04
C LEU A 49 -4.58 7.86 -7.40
N GLY A 50 -4.76 6.96 -8.38
CA GLY A 50 -5.27 7.29 -9.71
C GLY A 50 -6.72 7.80 -9.69
N MET A 51 -7.51 7.38 -8.71
CA MET A 51 -8.88 7.83 -8.48
C MET A 51 -8.94 9.21 -7.79
N ARG A 52 -7.80 9.79 -7.41
CA ARG A 52 -7.73 11.00 -6.58
C ARG A 52 -8.61 10.88 -5.32
N VAL A 53 -8.75 9.67 -4.80
CA VAL A 53 -9.34 9.50 -3.47
C VAL A 53 -8.48 10.32 -2.52
N PRO A 54 -9.05 11.14 -1.63
CA PRO A 54 -8.29 11.88 -0.65
C PRO A 54 -7.69 10.87 0.32
N ILE A 55 -6.53 10.34 -0.05
CA ILE A 55 -5.66 9.63 0.86
C ILE A 55 -5.24 10.70 1.86
N PRO A 56 -5.52 10.52 3.17
CA PRO A 56 -5.15 11.50 4.18
C PRO A 56 -3.67 11.81 4.00
N ASN A 57 -3.35 13.10 3.97
CA ASN A 57 -1.98 13.53 3.74
C ASN A 57 -1.11 12.83 4.80
N PRO A 58 0.08 12.29 4.48
CA PRO A 58 0.97 11.75 5.50
C PRO A 58 1.17 12.72 6.68
N MET A 59 1.09 14.04 6.44
CA MET A 59 1.03 15.06 7.50
C MET A 59 -0.16 14.90 8.45
N ASP A 60 -1.35 14.59 7.96
CA ASP A 60 -2.56 14.37 8.78
C ASP A 60 -2.41 13.11 9.65
N VAL A 61 -1.81 12.05 9.10
CA VAL A 61 -1.53 10.82 9.85
C VAL A 61 -0.50 11.06 10.95
N ILE A 62 0.60 11.77 10.62
CA ILE A 62 1.61 12.17 11.60
C ILE A 62 0.96 13.04 12.68
N THR A 63 0.13 14.00 12.28
CA THR A 63 -0.58 14.88 13.22
C THR A 63 -1.50 14.08 14.13
N MET A 64 -2.26 13.11 13.61
CA MET A 64 -3.14 12.25 14.41
C MET A 64 -2.38 11.43 15.46
N ILE A 65 -1.18 10.96 15.13
CA ILE A 65 -0.31 10.21 16.07
C ILE A 65 0.31 11.16 17.11
N TYR A 66 0.75 12.35 16.70
CA TYR A 66 1.42 13.30 17.59
C TYR A 66 0.45 14.09 18.49
N LYS A 67 -0.79 14.32 18.06
CA LYS A 67 -1.80 15.06 18.82
C LYS A 67 -2.03 14.54 20.24
N PRO A 68 -2.27 13.23 20.48
CA PRO A 68 -2.45 12.72 21.84
C PRO A 68 -1.19 12.87 22.72
N ILE A 69 0.00 12.83 22.10
CA ILE A 69 1.28 13.03 22.81
C ILE A 69 1.40 14.50 23.23
N SER A 70 1.13 15.44 22.32
CA SER A 70 1.10 16.87 22.64
C SER A 70 0.08 17.16 23.74
N ASP A 71 -1.14 16.65 23.63
CA ASP A 71 -2.18 16.87 24.64
C ASP A 71 -1.75 16.34 26.01
N PHE A 72 -1.06 15.20 26.07
CA PHE A 72 -0.52 14.64 27.31
C PHE A 72 0.59 15.51 27.90
N VAL A 73 1.51 16.01 27.07
CA VAL A 73 2.58 16.92 27.49
C VAL A 73 2.02 18.23 28.01
N PHE A 74 1.02 18.81 27.33
CA PHE A 74 0.34 20.03 27.78
C PHE A 74 -0.47 19.81 29.06
N THR A 75 -1.05 18.62 29.26
CA THR A 75 -1.77 18.27 30.50
C THR A 75 -0.84 18.10 31.71
N ILE A 76 0.40 17.68 31.51
CA ILE A 76 1.40 17.52 32.59
C ILE A 76 2.10 18.85 32.93
N LEU A 77 2.23 19.75 31.96
CA LEU A 77 2.88 21.05 32.13
C LEU A 77 1.97 22.14 32.73
N GLN A 78 0.67 21.87 32.86
CA GLN A 78 -0.33 22.78 33.44
C GLN A 78 -0.73 22.32 34.84
#